data_AF-A0A8J5R4R1-F1
#
_entry.id   AF-A0A8J5R4R1-F1
#
_cell.length_a   1.000
_cell.length_b   1.000
_cell.length_c   1.000
_cell.angle_alpha   90.00
_cell.angle_beta   90.00
_cell.angle_gamma   90.00
#
_symmetry.space_group_name_H-M   'P 1'
#
loop_
_entity.id
_entity.type
_entity.pdbx_description
1 polymer ?
#
loop_
_entity_poly.entity_id
_entity_poly.type
_entity_poly.pdbx_seq_one_letter_code
_entity_poly.pdbx_strand_id
1 'polypeptide(L)'
;IFEIDPEKCTYLADDEALINITTLHELRVTCYSGLSNYHIQQSCSCDKYSDVNLSIRTLDLREHYINSTDHWVVTGIRFVIKNNVVLINIQKGRIAYGSIDQKTVRWNTNEGHPPKKGPKTVKLGYKIKSFNLDDIELQADYFVTGAKFKLQDDNYVTLVVRGTNMMTTPFVSNWFYPQVNPVNQREQIDVKDYRNSAESDL
;
A
#
# COMPACT_ATOMS: atom_id res chain seq x y z
N ILE A 1 -14.65 22.99 -12.88
CA ILE A 1 -13.49 22.17 -12.49
C ILE A 1 -12.67 22.01 -13.76
N PHE A 2 -11.47 22.59 -13.83
CA PHE A 2 -10.65 22.54 -15.05
C PHE A 2 -9.73 21.32 -14.98
N GLU A 3 -9.79 20.51 -16.02
CA GLU A 3 -8.96 19.34 -16.24
C GLU A 3 -7.58 19.82 -16.73
N ILE A 4 -6.55 19.65 -15.90
CA ILE A 4 -5.17 19.93 -16.30
C ILE A 4 -4.69 18.70 -17.05
N ASP A 5 -4.46 18.85 -18.35
CA ASP A 5 -3.91 17.84 -19.25
C ASP A 5 -2.44 17.54 -18.88
N PRO A 6 -2.14 16.37 -18.29
CA PRO A 6 -0.82 16.05 -17.77
C PRO A 6 0.22 15.83 -18.88
N GLU A 7 -0.19 15.65 -20.14
CA GLU A 7 0.75 15.54 -21.28
C GLU A 7 1.42 16.88 -21.63
N LYS A 8 0.89 18.02 -21.12
CA LYS A 8 1.39 19.38 -21.42
C LYS A 8 2.27 19.99 -20.34
N CYS A 9 2.52 19.29 -19.23
CA CYS A 9 3.44 19.74 -18.20
C CYS A 9 4.70 18.84 -18.21
N THR A 10 5.76 19.32 -18.85
CA THR A 10 7.10 18.71 -18.74
C THR A 10 7.71 19.05 -17.39
N TYR A 11 7.69 18.09 -16.45
CA TYR A 11 8.45 18.21 -15.21
C TYR A 11 9.91 17.80 -15.45
N LEU A 12 10.81 18.78 -15.40
CA LEU A 12 12.22 18.52 -15.14
C LEU A 12 12.38 18.26 -13.64
N ALA A 13 12.35 16.99 -13.25
CA ALA A 13 13.22 16.42 -12.21
C ALA A 13 12.68 15.05 -11.81
N ASP A 14 13.31 14.00 -12.34
CA ASP A 14 13.55 12.83 -11.51
C ASP A 14 14.31 13.30 -10.25
N ASP A 15 14.05 12.69 -9.10
CA ASP A 15 14.67 13.02 -7.80
C ASP A 15 16.22 13.15 -7.87
N GLU A 16 16.87 12.59 -8.88
CA GLU A 16 18.32 12.68 -9.11
C GLU A 16 18.80 14.07 -9.59
N ALA A 17 17.92 14.92 -10.14
CA ALA A 17 18.30 16.23 -10.68
C ALA A 17 18.35 17.36 -9.63
N LEU A 18 17.88 17.11 -8.39
CA LEU A 18 17.73 18.15 -7.35
C LEU A 18 18.98 18.31 -6.46
N ILE A 19 20.06 17.57 -6.71
CA ILE A 19 21.24 17.52 -5.83
C ILE A 19 22.05 18.84 -5.81
N ASN A 20 21.82 19.78 -6.75
CA ASN A 20 22.63 21.01 -6.86
C ASN A 20 21.88 22.35 -6.70
N ILE A 21 20.64 22.36 -6.20
CA ILE A 21 19.91 23.63 -6.00
C ILE A 21 20.07 24.11 -4.55
N THR A 22 21.09 24.93 -4.31
CA THR A 22 21.40 25.55 -3.00
C THR A 22 20.43 26.65 -2.57
N THR A 23 19.42 26.96 -3.38
CA THR A 23 18.38 27.96 -3.09
C THR A 23 17.01 27.45 -3.49
N LEU A 24 16.31 26.81 -2.54
CA LEU A 24 14.97 26.24 -2.66
C LEU A 24 13.83 27.27 -2.91
N HIS A 25 14.14 28.52 -3.24
CA HIS A 25 13.17 29.60 -3.21
C HIS A 25 12.48 29.93 -4.54
N GLU A 26 12.92 29.38 -5.68
CA GLU A 26 12.29 29.64 -6.98
C GLU A 26 12.30 28.43 -7.91
N LEU A 27 11.58 27.37 -7.57
CA LEU A 27 11.14 26.41 -8.60
C LEU A 27 9.89 26.99 -9.29
N ARG A 28 10.09 27.75 -10.37
CA ARG A 28 8.99 28.20 -11.25
C ARG A 28 8.67 27.10 -12.23
N VAL A 29 7.67 26.28 -11.91
CA VAL A 29 7.06 25.37 -12.88
C VAL A 29 6.06 26.17 -13.70
N THR A 30 6.35 26.41 -14.97
CA THR A 30 5.46 27.06 -15.94
C THR A 30 4.80 25.98 -16.81
N CYS A 31 3.50 25.72 -16.60
CA CYS A 31 2.72 24.93 -17.55
C CYS A 31 2.22 25.86 -18.66
N TYR A 32 2.61 25.58 -19.91
CA TYR A 32 2.12 26.31 -21.08
C TYR A 32 0.78 25.71 -21.53
N SER A 33 -0.31 26.14 -20.91
CA SER A 33 -1.63 26.07 -21.56
C SER A 33 -1.92 27.47 -22.07
N GLY A 34 -1.95 27.63 -23.40
CA GLY A 34 -1.86 28.93 -24.06
C GLY A 34 -3.06 29.85 -23.87
N LEU A 35 -3.25 30.41 -22.67
CA LEU A 35 -3.91 31.72 -22.42
C LEU A 35 -3.90 32.18 -20.95
N SER A 36 -3.22 31.53 -20.01
CA SER A 36 -3.15 32.03 -18.62
C SER A 36 -1.97 31.49 -17.81
N ASN A 37 -1.23 32.40 -17.18
CA ASN A 37 -0.22 32.08 -16.17
C ASN A 37 -0.92 31.61 -14.89
N TYR A 38 -0.99 30.29 -14.65
CA TYR A 38 -1.50 29.76 -13.38
C TYR A 38 -0.37 29.61 -12.36
N HIS A 39 -0.53 30.22 -11.18
CA HIS A 39 0.36 29.99 -10.04
C HIS A 39 0.04 28.62 -9.40
N ILE A 40 0.83 27.61 -9.77
CA ILE A 40 0.71 26.21 -9.27
C ILE A 40 0.85 26.10 -7.74
N GLN A 41 1.37 27.16 -7.07
CA GLN A 41 1.46 27.25 -5.61
C GLN A 41 0.11 27.09 -4.88
N GLN A 42 -1.03 27.36 -5.53
CA GLN A 42 -2.35 27.23 -4.90
C GLN A 42 -2.97 25.83 -5.01
N SER A 43 -2.38 24.92 -5.78
CA SER A 43 -3.00 23.61 -6.09
C SER A 43 -2.08 22.41 -5.87
N CYS A 44 -0.83 22.63 -5.48
CA CYS A 44 0.09 21.58 -5.07
C CYS A 44 0.71 21.96 -3.72
N SER A 45 0.29 21.28 -2.65
CA SER A 45 1.03 21.32 -1.39
C SER A 45 2.27 20.43 -1.55
N CYS A 46 3.40 21.04 -1.87
CA CYS A 46 4.69 20.35 -1.73
C CYS A 46 4.93 20.14 -0.24
N ASP A 47 5.16 18.90 0.18
CA ASP A 47 5.53 18.59 1.55
C ASP A 47 6.93 19.18 1.85
N LYS A 48 6.94 20.43 2.30
CA LYS A 48 8.16 21.16 2.67
C LYS A 48 8.88 20.53 3.87
N TYR A 49 8.28 19.55 4.54
CA TYR A 49 8.80 18.88 5.72
C TYR A 49 9.33 17.48 5.45
N SER A 50 9.32 17.01 4.20
CA SER A 50 9.93 15.73 3.90
C SER A 50 11.46 15.86 3.85
N ASP A 51 12.11 15.63 4.98
CA ASP A 51 13.55 15.41 5.02
C ASP A 51 13.87 14.20 4.13
N VAL A 52 14.64 14.43 3.05
CA VAL A 52 15.02 13.40 2.08
C VAL A 52 15.74 12.22 2.75
N ASN A 53 16.39 12.46 3.89
CA ASN A 53 17.12 11.43 4.65
C ASN A 53 16.23 10.67 5.66
N LEU A 54 15.14 11.28 6.13
CA LEU A 54 14.24 10.68 7.14
C LEU A 54 12.90 10.22 6.58
N SER A 55 12.55 10.63 5.35
CA SER A 55 11.29 10.26 4.72
C SER A 55 11.33 8.83 4.23
N ILE A 56 10.68 7.93 4.99
CA ILE A 56 10.53 6.54 4.62
C ILE A 56 9.42 6.43 3.58
N ARG A 57 9.82 6.26 2.32
CA ARG A 57 8.91 6.21 1.16
C ARG A 57 8.97 4.90 0.41
N THR A 58 9.83 3.97 0.83
CA THR A 58 9.98 2.70 0.13
C THR A 58 9.12 1.64 0.79
N LEU A 59 8.29 0.96 0.01
CA LEU A 59 7.51 -0.19 0.44
C LEU A 59 8.12 -1.48 -0.08
N ASP A 60 8.07 -2.52 0.72
CA ASP A 60 8.38 -3.88 0.29
C ASP A 60 7.14 -4.53 -0.34
N LEU A 61 7.33 -5.11 -1.53
CA LEU A 61 6.27 -5.78 -2.30
C LEU A 61 6.31 -7.30 -2.13
N ARG A 62 7.21 -7.83 -1.29
CA ARG A 62 7.37 -9.27 -1.10
C ARG A 62 6.15 -9.88 -0.42
N GLU A 63 5.93 -11.15 -0.73
CA GLU A 63 4.79 -11.93 -0.24
C GLU A 63 5.11 -12.54 1.13
N HIS A 64 4.40 -12.10 2.16
CA HIS A 64 4.47 -12.72 3.47
C HIS A 64 3.31 -13.67 3.62
N TYR A 65 3.59 -14.97 3.61
CA TYR A 65 2.58 -16.00 3.82
C TYR A 65 3.13 -17.18 4.62
N ILE A 66 2.22 -17.97 5.17
CA ILE A 66 2.52 -19.21 5.87
C ILE A 66 2.01 -20.36 5.01
N ASN A 67 2.72 -21.47 5.01
CA ASN A 67 2.19 -22.69 4.42
C ASN A 67 1.04 -23.19 5.30
N SER A 68 -0.17 -23.23 4.74
CA SER A 68 -1.39 -23.64 5.43
C SER A 68 -1.45 -25.14 5.70
N THR A 69 -0.52 -25.94 5.16
CA THR A 69 -0.30 -27.32 5.62
C THR A 69 -0.16 -27.33 7.14
N ASP A 70 -0.81 -28.27 7.81
CA ASP A 70 -0.87 -28.38 9.28
C ASP A 70 -1.66 -27.30 10.03
N HIS A 71 -2.60 -26.62 9.37
CA HIS A 71 -3.56 -25.68 10.00
C HIS A 71 -2.88 -24.43 10.58
N TRP A 72 -1.85 -23.92 9.92
CA TRP A 72 -1.26 -22.63 10.27
C TRP A 72 -2.01 -21.46 9.63
N VAL A 73 -2.27 -20.45 10.44
CA VAL A 73 -2.97 -19.21 10.05
C VAL A 73 -2.22 -17.97 10.53
N VAL A 74 -2.55 -16.84 9.94
CA VAL A 74 -2.12 -15.52 10.42
C VAL A 74 -2.96 -15.13 11.62
N THR A 75 -2.31 -14.75 12.71
CA THR A 75 -2.95 -14.30 13.96
C THR A 75 -2.73 -12.81 14.23
N GLY A 76 -1.89 -12.16 13.42
CA GLY A 76 -1.59 -10.74 13.56
C GLY A 76 -0.75 -10.21 12.39
N ILE A 77 -0.85 -8.92 12.14
CA ILE A 77 -0.11 -8.21 11.10
C ILE A 77 0.47 -6.94 11.71
N ARG A 78 1.68 -6.55 11.32
CA ARG A 78 2.27 -5.25 11.68
C ARG A 78 3.12 -4.71 10.56
N PHE A 79 3.22 -3.39 10.49
CA PHE A 79 4.21 -2.72 9.65
C PHE A 79 5.51 -2.55 10.45
N VAL A 80 6.65 -2.81 9.82
CA VAL A 80 7.97 -2.59 10.41
C VAL A 80 8.82 -1.84 9.40
N ILE A 81 9.68 -0.97 9.90
CA ILE A 81 10.67 -0.28 9.09
C ILE A 81 12.00 -1.01 9.26
N LYS A 82 12.60 -1.46 8.15
CA LYS A 82 13.94 -2.04 8.13
C LYS A 82 14.70 -1.47 6.95
N ASN A 83 15.89 -0.94 7.17
CA ASN A 83 16.73 -0.33 6.14
C ASN A 83 15.97 0.71 5.28
N ASN A 84 15.18 1.57 5.94
CA ASN A 84 14.33 2.60 5.30
C ASN A 84 13.27 2.05 4.33
N VAL A 85 12.84 0.80 4.53
CA VAL A 85 11.74 0.16 3.80
C VAL A 85 10.64 -0.23 4.79
N VAL A 86 9.39 0.13 4.48
CA VAL A 86 8.19 -0.35 5.18
C VAL A 86 7.85 -1.74 4.66
N LEU A 87 7.80 -2.71 5.56
CA LEU A 87 7.47 -4.10 5.24
C LEU A 87 6.39 -4.63 6.16
N ILE A 88 5.66 -5.63 5.65
CA ILE A 88 4.61 -6.33 6.38
C ILE A 88 5.24 -7.52 7.11
N ASN A 89 5.05 -7.58 8.42
CA ASN A 89 5.33 -8.79 9.18
C ASN A 89 4.00 -9.45 9.57
N ILE A 90 3.97 -10.78 9.50
CA ILE A 90 2.82 -11.59 9.91
C ILE A 90 3.18 -12.41 11.15
N GLN A 91 2.25 -12.50 12.08
CA GLN A 91 2.30 -13.42 13.19
C GLN A 91 1.57 -14.69 12.77
N LYS A 92 2.17 -15.84 13.08
CA LYS A 92 1.59 -17.14 12.76
C LYS A 92 1.21 -17.87 14.04
N GLY A 93 0.12 -18.62 13.97
CA GLY A 93 -0.31 -19.57 14.99
C GLY A 93 -0.94 -20.80 14.35
N ARG A 94 -0.88 -21.93 15.04
CA ARG A 94 -1.51 -23.18 14.60
C ARG A 94 -2.88 -23.31 15.24
N ILE A 95 -3.88 -23.66 14.44
CA ILE A 95 -5.19 -24.04 14.96
C ILE A 95 -5.08 -25.46 15.55
N ALA A 96 -5.48 -25.59 16.82
CA ALA A 96 -5.63 -26.85 17.53
C ALA A 96 -6.96 -26.83 18.28
N TYR A 97 -7.80 -27.85 18.06
CA TYR A 97 -9.11 -27.97 18.74
C TYR A 97 -10.03 -26.74 18.56
N GLY A 98 -10.05 -26.17 17.35
CA GLY A 98 -10.90 -25.02 17.02
C GLY A 98 -10.42 -23.67 17.58
N SER A 99 -9.26 -23.62 18.23
CA SER A 99 -8.65 -22.39 18.76
C SER A 99 -7.18 -22.28 18.34
N ILE A 100 -6.61 -21.08 18.45
CA ILE A 100 -5.17 -20.90 18.25
C ILE A 100 -4.41 -21.46 19.46
N ASP A 101 -3.49 -22.40 19.22
CA ASP A 101 -2.54 -22.84 20.24
C ASP A 101 -1.54 -21.71 20.52
N GLN A 102 -1.69 -21.06 21.67
CA GLN A 102 -0.87 -19.93 22.10
C GLN A 102 0.63 -20.26 22.16
N LYS A 103 1.00 -21.54 22.37
CA LYS A 103 2.42 -21.97 22.39
C LYS A 103 3.07 -21.91 21.02
N THR A 104 2.27 -21.88 19.95
CA THR A 104 2.76 -21.85 18.56
C THR A 104 2.86 -20.43 18.00
N VAL A 105 2.30 -19.45 18.70
CA VAL A 105 2.19 -18.06 18.25
C VAL A 105 3.56 -17.40 18.20
N ARG A 106 3.96 -16.93 17.02
CA ARG A 106 5.24 -16.24 16.83
C ARG A 106 5.23 -15.34 15.61
N TRP A 107 5.97 -14.25 15.68
CA TRP A 107 6.20 -13.38 14.53
C TRP A 107 7.11 -14.05 13.50
N ASN A 108 6.71 -14.02 12.23
CA ASN A 108 7.56 -14.37 11.12
C ASN A 108 8.27 -13.10 10.64
N THR A 109 9.54 -12.95 11.02
CA THR A 109 10.39 -11.80 10.68
C THR A 109 11.31 -12.04 9.48
N ASN A 110 11.06 -13.12 8.74
CA ASN A 110 11.78 -13.41 7.50
C ASN A 110 11.42 -12.35 6.45
N GLU A 111 12.30 -12.14 5.47
CA GLU A 111 12.10 -11.11 4.44
C GLU A 111 10.99 -11.41 3.42
N GLY A 112 10.10 -12.38 3.67
CA GLY A 112 9.06 -12.78 2.71
C GLY A 112 9.61 -13.42 1.42
N HIS A 113 8.70 -13.66 0.47
CA HIS A 113 9.03 -14.26 -0.83
C HIS A 113 9.00 -13.17 -1.92
N PRO A 114 9.96 -13.15 -2.86
CA PRO A 114 9.94 -12.18 -3.94
C PRO A 114 8.66 -12.33 -4.78
N PRO A 115 8.10 -11.23 -5.31
CA PRO A 115 6.97 -11.27 -6.23
C PRO A 115 7.31 -12.14 -7.46
N LYS A 116 6.31 -12.84 -8.00
CA LYS A 116 6.48 -13.62 -9.24
C LYS A 116 6.86 -12.75 -10.44
N LYS A 117 6.41 -11.49 -10.46
CA LYS A 117 6.66 -10.49 -11.50
C LYS A 117 6.80 -9.11 -10.83
N GLY A 118 7.63 -8.25 -11.41
CA GLY A 118 7.83 -6.88 -10.95
C GLY A 118 8.94 -6.72 -9.91
N PRO A 119 9.13 -5.49 -9.40
CA PRO A 119 10.20 -5.19 -8.46
C PRO A 119 9.89 -5.73 -7.06
N LYS A 120 10.94 -5.91 -6.25
CA LYS A 120 10.80 -6.31 -4.83
C LYS A 120 10.31 -5.17 -3.95
N THR A 121 10.56 -3.94 -4.35
CA THR A 121 10.20 -2.73 -3.60
C THR A 121 9.65 -1.67 -4.56
N VAL A 122 8.94 -0.69 -4.01
CA VAL A 122 8.49 0.49 -4.74
C VAL A 122 8.73 1.74 -3.89
N LYS A 123 9.24 2.81 -4.50
CA LYS A 123 9.39 4.11 -3.85
C LYS A 123 8.17 4.96 -4.17
N LEU A 124 7.47 5.40 -3.13
CA LEU A 124 6.39 6.36 -3.24
C LEU A 124 6.93 7.70 -3.73
N GLY A 125 6.19 8.35 -4.62
CA GLY A 125 6.56 9.60 -5.25
C GLY A 125 5.40 10.13 -6.08
N TYR A 126 5.65 11.10 -6.96
CA TYR A 126 4.56 11.75 -7.71
C TYR A 126 3.71 10.77 -8.54
N LYS A 127 4.36 9.80 -9.19
CA LYS A 127 3.70 8.77 -10.02
C LYS A 127 2.97 7.73 -9.16
N ILE A 128 3.52 7.37 -8.01
CA ILE A 128 2.99 6.33 -7.11
C ILE A 128 2.76 6.94 -5.74
N LYS A 129 1.57 7.53 -5.54
CA LYS A 129 1.23 8.30 -4.32
C LYS A 129 -0.06 7.86 -3.63
N SER A 130 -0.81 6.95 -4.25
CA SER A 130 -2.12 6.54 -3.76
C SER A 130 -2.10 5.12 -3.24
N PHE A 131 -2.89 4.88 -2.20
CA PHE A 131 -3.12 3.55 -1.65
C PHE A 131 -4.58 3.14 -1.80
N ASN A 132 -4.80 1.86 -2.03
CA ASN A 132 -6.07 1.17 -1.84
C ASN A 132 -5.94 0.30 -0.59
N LEU A 133 -6.61 0.70 0.48
CA LEU A 133 -6.65 -0.03 1.75
C LEU A 133 -8.11 -0.33 2.16
N ASP A 134 -9.02 -0.41 1.18
CA ASP A 134 -10.42 -0.74 1.44
C ASP A 134 -10.55 -2.16 2.03
N ASP A 135 -11.73 -2.46 2.57
CA ASP A 135 -11.97 -3.72 3.25
C ASP A 135 -11.77 -4.94 2.35
N ILE A 136 -11.16 -5.97 2.94
CA ILE A 136 -10.96 -7.28 2.32
C ILE A 136 -11.61 -8.31 3.22
N GLU A 137 -12.80 -8.75 2.82
CA GLU A 137 -13.54 -9.80 3.50
C GLU A 137 -13.30 -11.15 2.82
N LEU A 138 -13.01 -12.16 3.64
CA LEU A 138 -12.90 -13.55 3.19
C LEU A 138 -14.20 -14.28 3.47
N GLN A 139 -14.54 -15.24 2.61
CA GLN A 139 -15.68 -16.15 2.86
C GLN A 139 -15.41 -16.99 4.12
N ALA A 140 -16.47 -17.48 4.77
CA ALA A 140 -16.40 -18.12 6.09
C ALA A 140 -15.49 -19.37 6.16
N ASP A 141 -15.21 -20.00 5.04
CA ASP A 141 -14.36 -21.18 4.88
C ASP A 141 -12.87 -20.85 4.59
N TYR A 142 -12.55 -19.57 4.43
CA TYR A 142 -11.20 -19.08 4.20
C TYR A 142 -10.56 -18.49 5.47
N PHE A 143 -9.31 -18.87 5.69
CA PHE A 143 -8.47 -18.28 6.74
C PHE A 143 -7.41 -17.38 6.13
N VAL A 144 -7.09 -16.29 6.81
CA VAL A 144 -5.96 -15.43 6.44
C VAL A 144 -4.66 -16.18 6.64
N THR A 145 -3.86 -16.28 5.58
CA THR A 145 -2.61 -17.04 5.58
C THR A 145 -1.44 -16.24 5.02
N GLY A 146 -1.68 -15.00 4.59
CA GLY A 146 -0.63 -14.07 4.19
C GLY A 146 -1.16 -12.70 3.81
N ALA A 147 -0.24 -11.77 3.58
CA ALA A 147 -0.51 -10.42 3.13
C ALA A 147 0.69 -9.88 2.33
N LYS A 148 0.43 -8.91 1.46
CA LYS A 148 1.46 -8.16 0.75
C LYS A 148 0.93 -6.82 0.26
N PHE A 149 1.85 -5.90 -0.03
CA PHE A 149 1.56 -4.80 -0.94
C PHE A 149 1.66 -5.27 -2.39
N LYS A 150 0.80 -4.73 -3.25
CA LYS A 150 0.88 -4.94 -4.69
C LYS A 150 0.77 -3.60 -5.40
N LEU A 151 1.71 -3.31 -6.29
CA LEU A 151 1.58 -2.21 -7.24
C LEU A 151 0.60 -2.61 -8.34
N GLN A 152 -0.40 -1.76 -8.59
CA GLN A 152 -1.39 -1.94 -9.66
C GLN A 152 -1.01 -1.11 -10.88
N ASP A 153 -1.61 -1.44 -12.03
CA ASP A 153 -1.25 -0.86 -13.33
C ASP A 153 -1.49 0.67 -13.37
N ASP A 154 -2.49 1.19 -12.65
CA ASP A 154 -2.76 2.63 -12.54
C ASP A 154 -1.89 3.34 -11.48
N ASN A 155 -0.71 2.80 -11.18
CA ASN A 155 0.29 3.38 -10.28
C ASN A 155 -0.18 3.66 -8.84
N TYR A 156 -1.10 2.85 -8.32
CA TYR A 156 -1.45 2.86 -6.89
C TYR A 156 -1.05 1.55 -6.23
N VAL A 157 -0.81 1.61 -4.93
CA VAL A 157 -0.46 0.45 -4.11
C VAL A 157 -1.71 -0.09 -3.44
N THR A 158 -1.95 -1.39 -3.48
CA THR A 158 -3.04 -2.03 -2.74
C THR A 158 -2.50 -2.97 -1.67
N LEU A 159 -3.18 -3.04 -0.53
CA LEU A 159 -3.03 -4.19 0.37
C LEU A 159 -3.75 -5.38 -0.28
N VAL A 160 -3.15 -6.56 -0.21
CA VAL A 160 -3.72 -7.81 -0.73
C VAL A 160 -3.55 -8.87 0.33
N VAL A 161 -4.61 -9.63 0.59
CA VAL A 161 -4.62 -10.69 1.59
C VAL A 161 -4.63 -12.05 0.90
N ARG A 162 -3.84 -12.99 1.40
CA ARG A 162 -3.93 -14.39 0.99
C ARG A 162 -4.91 -15.10 1.90
N GLY A 163 -5.97 -15.65 1.32
CA GLY A 163 -6.89 -16.55 1.99
C GLY A 163 -6.58 -17.98 1.57
N THR A 164 -6.67 -18.93 2.51
CA THR A 164 -6.67 -20.37 2.20
C THR A 164 -7.98 -21.00 2.66
N ASN A 165 -8.65 -21.71 1.75
CA ASN A 165 -9.79 -22.54 2.10
C ASN A 165 -9.30 -23.76 2.89
N MET A 166 -9.67 -23.84 4.17
CA MET A 166 -9.27 -24.95 5.04
C MET A 166 -10.33 -26.06 5.12
N MET A 167 -11.45 -25.91 4.41
CA MET A 167 -12.53 -26.90 4.33
C MET A 167 -12.33 -27.91 3.19
N THR A 168 -11.40 -27.65 2.26
CA THR A 168 -11.14 -28.49 1.09
C THR A 168 -9.75 -29.13 1.14
N THR A 169 -9.64 -30.35 0.61
CA THR A 169 -8.35 -31.04 0.41
C THR A 169 -8.15 -31.31 -1.08
N PRO A 170 -7.02 -30.86 -1.69
CA PRO A 170 -5.93 -30.10 -1.09
C PRO A 170 -6.36 -28.67 -0.71
N PHE A 171 -5.66 -28.06 0.26
CA PHE A 171 -5.90 -26.67 0.62
C PHE A 171 -5.65 -25.74 -0.57
N VAL A 172 -6.66 -24.95 -0.93
CA VAL A 172 -6.58 -23.99 -2.04
C VAL A 172 -6.38 -22.58 -1.50
N SER A 173 -5.32 -21.90 -1.94
CA SER A 173 -5.07 -20.51 -1.57
C SER A 173 -5.25 -19.56 -2.73
N ASN A 174 -5.89 -18.41 -2.45
CA ASN A 174 -6.08 -17.33 -3.41
C ASN A 174 -5.66 -15.99 -2.80
N TRP A 175 -5.28 -15.04 -3.65
CA TRP A 175 -5.07 -13.65 -3.26
C TRP A 175 -6.37 -12.88 -3.46
N PHE A 176 -6.83 -12.25 -2.40
CA PHE A 176 -8.05 -11.45 -2.32
C PHE A 176 -7.70 -9.97 -2.33
N TYR A 177 -8.49 -9.21 -3.07
CA TYR A 177 -8.31 -7.79 -3.30
C TYR A 177 -9.46 -7.02 -2.67
N PRO A 178 -9.22 -5.76 -2.28
CA PRO A 178 -10.29 -4.89 -1.82
C PRO A 178 -11.38 -4.77 -2.89
N GLN A 179 -12.64 -4.83 -2.46
CA GLN A 179 -13.77 -4.70 -3.37
C GLN A 179 -13.94 -3.23 -3.75
N VAL A 180 -13.73 -2.90 -5.03
CA VAL A 180 -13.95 -1.54 -5.52
C VAL A 180 -15.41 -1.42 -5.96
N ASN A 181 -16.19 -0.58 -5.30
CA ASN A 181 -17.53 -0.24 -5.77
C ASN A 181 -17.40 0.74 -6.95
N PRO A 182 -17.74 0.36 -8.19
CA PRO A 182 -17.56 1.21 -9.37
C PRO A 182 -18.47 2.44 -9.39
N VAL A 183 -19.52 2.47 -8.56
CA VAL A 183 -20.47 3.60 -8.49
C VAL A 183 -19.91 4.76 -7.67
N ASN A 184 -19.08 4.45 -6.66
CA ASN A 184 -18.47 5.44 -5.81
C ASN A 184 -17.06 5.72 -6.33
N GLN A 185 -16.89 6.84 -7.03
CA GLN A 185 -15.55 7.32 -7.33
C GLN A 185 -14.81 7.54 -6.00
N ARG A 186 -13.53 7.16 -5.94
CA ARG A 186 -12.71 7.46 -4.76
C ARG A 186 -12.54 8.97 -4.64
N GLU A 187 -13.26 9.54 -3.69
CA GLU A 187 -13.13 10.95 -3.33
C GLU A 187 -11.93 11.15 -2.39
N GLN A 188 -11.53 12.40 -2.18
CA GLN A 188 -10.54 12.71 -1.16
C GLN A 188 -11.02 12.18 0.20
N ILE A 189 -10.12 11.51 0.92
CA ILE A 189 -10.39 11.04 2.27
C ILE A 189 -10.70 12.28 3.13
N ASP A 190 -11.97 12.42 3.53
CA ASP A 190 -12.33 13.35 4.59
C ASP A 190 -11.96 12.69 5.92
N VAL A 191 -10.81 13.09 6.47
CA VAL A 191 -10.31 12.60 7.77
C VAL A 191 -11.20 13.01 8.95
N LYS A 192 -12.25 13.80 8.71
CA LYS A 192 -13.28 14.15 9.69
C LYS A 192 -14.58 13.37 9.47
N ASP A 193 -14.67 12.58 8.41
CA ASP A 193 -15.81 11.71 8.13
C ASP A 193 -15.60 10.35 8.81
N TYR A 194 -16.22 10.19 9.98
CA TYR A 194 -16.17 8.95 10.76
C TYR A 194 -17.18 7.90 10.32
N ARG A 195 -18.00 8.15 9.28
CA ARG A 195 -19.00 7.18 8.80
C ARG A 195 -18.36 5.90 8.27
N ASN A 196 -17.10 5.95 7.85
CA ASN A 196 -16.33 4.80 7.39
C ASN A 196 -15.42 4.22 8.50
N SER A 197 -15.67 4.57 9.78
CA SER A 197 -14.95 3.96 10.88
C SER A 197 -15.41 2.51 11.05
N ALA A 198 -14.46 1.59 11.21
CA ALA A 198 -14.74 0.19 11.58
C ALA A 198 -15.47 0.05 12.94
N GLU A 199 -15.62 1.15 13.68
CA GLU A 199 -16.37 1.23 14.94
C GLU A 199 -17.85 1.59 14.76
N SER A 200 -18.34 1.83 13.54
CA SER A 200 -19.71 2.34 13.30
C SER A 200 -20.85 1.31 13.49
N ASP A 201 -20.53 0.04 13.78
CA ASP A 201 -21.50 -1.03 14.00
C ASP A 201 -21.68 -1.41 15.49
N LEU A 202 -21.52 -0.45 16.41
CA LEU A 202 -21.87 -0.59 17.83
C LEU A 202 -23.15 0.16 18.20
#